data_AF-A0A2S8SAK2-F1
#
_entry.id   AF-A0A2S8SAK2-F1
#
_cell.length_a   1.000
_cell.length_b   1.000
_cell.length_c   1.000
_cell.angle_alpha   90.00
_cell.angle_beta   90.00
_cell.angle_gamma   90.00
#
_symmetry.space_group_name_H-M   'P 1'
#
loop_
_entity.id
_entity.type
_entity.pdbx_description
1 polymer ?
#
loop_
_entity_poly.entity_id
_entity_poly.type
_entity_poly.pdbx_seq_one_letter_code
_entity_poly.pdbx_strand_id
1 'polypeptide(L)'
;MESTSPILFLLHVAGAAALLIWAVRLVRTGVERGWSVQLRRWLRKGDDNRIMAALSGMIAALALQSSTAVAILTTSFVAAGTLTAAGGLAILLGADVGSALVAQVLLARADWVMPVLMVLGVGLFLRARRREGRMTGRVLIGVALIFVSLSLIREATDPLRQSAAVGSAMGYLGKDALTAFALGALFAWLVQSSVAAVLLFVTLAAQSVLPLSAAAAMVLGANLGGSLIAYVLTLGADQPARRIVIANLALRGGGAALALFFLQRGAAPLELLGSTPPRQVINLHLAFNLAVMLIALPLTVPVLRLVDRLMPDQAASPALNRVSALDPAALKVPDRALACVMRELLQMGEAVESMLRPVVGLYADWDDEAAEAIRKKEREVDKIHINTKLYLAKLQRDHSGDEVASRALELADMAVNLESAGNVISDTMLSLAQRLNQGGVAFSDKGLEEIRDFHDRVLSNAQGALNLLVTSSPDAARALVEEKDTVRDVEQGLQRAHLARLQQGLSESIETSNLHQETLRALKQVNSAFTMLAYPILSETGDLLASRLSRPKP
;
A
#
# COMPACT_ATOMS: atom_id res chain seq x y z
N MET A 1 40.70 -24.12 -15.62
CA MET A 1 39.92 -23.51 -14.52
C MET A 1 40.29 -22.04 -14.48
N GLU A 2 39.57 -21.21 -15.24
CA GLU A 2 39.77 -19.76 -15.15
C GLU A 2 39.32 -19.32 -13.76
N SER A 3 40.26 -18.77 -12.98
CA SER A 3 39.97 -18.13 -11.72
C SER A 3 39.01 -16.99 -11.99
N THR A 4 37.71 -17.22 -11.79
CA THR A 4 36.70 -16.17 -11.83
C THR A 4 37.16 -15.11 -10.83
N SER A 5 37.47 -13.91 -11.32
CA SER A 5 37.92 -12.82 -10.44
C SER A 5 36.93 -12.69 -9.26
N PRO A 6 37.40 -12.57 -8.01
CA PRO A 6 36.53 -12.41 -6.85
C PRO A 6 35.50 -11.29 -7.03
N ILE A 7 35.86 -10.25 -7.79
CA ILE A 7 34.99 -9.15 -8.17
C ILE A 7 33.86 -9.63 -9.09
N LEU A 8 34.16 -10.43 -10.12
CA LEU A 8 33.17 -10.96 -11.06
C LEU A 8 32.17 -11.89 -10.35
N PHE A 9 32.65 -12.70 -9.40
CA PHE A 9 31.78 -13.51 -8.53
C PHE A 9 30.82 -12.63 -7.70
N LEU A 10 31.34 -11.61 -7.01
CA LEU A 10 30.51 -10.69 -6.21
C LEU A 10 29.48 -9.98 -7.10
N LEU A 11 29.86 -9.60 -8.33
CA LEU A 11 28.96 -9.01 -9.30
C LEU A 11 27.86 -9.97 -9.77
N HIS A 12 28.17 -11.26 -9.99
CA HIS A 12 27.16 -12.25 -10.36
C HIS A 12 26.15 -12.48 -9.23
N VAL A 13 26.62 -12.64 -7.99
CA VAL A 13 25.72 -12.81 -6.83
C VAL A 13 24.89 -11.55 -6.59
N ALA A 14 25.51 -10.37 -6.63
CA ALA A 14 24.82 -9.10 -6.46
C ALA A 14 23.80 -8.84 -7.58
N GLY A 15 24.15 -9.14 -8.83
CA GLY A 15 23.27 -9.00 -9.99
C GLY A 15 22.07 -9.95 -9.92
N ALA A 16 22.30 -11.21 -9.56
CA ALA A 16 21.23 -12.19 -9.38
C ALA A 16 20.31 -11.83 -8.20
N ALA A 17 20.88 -11.37 -7.09
CA ALA A 17 20.11 -10.84 -5.96
C ALA A 17 19.31 -9.58 -6.36
N ALA A 18 19.90 -8.63 -7.07
CA ALA A 18 19.20 -7.45 -7.56
C ALA A 18 18.03 -7.81 -8.49
N LEU A 19 18.22 -8.80 -9.37
CA LEU A 19 17.14 -9.33 -10.21
C LEU A 19 16.02 -9.96 -9.37
N LEU A 20 16.35 -10.74 -8.34
CA LEU A 20 15.36 -11.33 -7.42
C LEU A 20 14.51 -10.23 -6.76
N ILE A 21 15.16 -9.18 -6.25
CA ILE A 21 14.50 -8.05 -5.60
C ILE A 21 13.59 -7.31 -6.59
N TRP A 22 14.11 -7.03 -7.79
CA TRP A 22 13.34 -6.36 -8.83
C TRP A 22 12.14 -7.20 -9.29
N ALA A 23 12.31 -8.51 -9.44
CA ALA A 23 11.27 -9.44 -9.85
C ALA A 23 10.14 -9.53 -8.80
N VAL A 24 10.47 -9.61 -7.50
CA VAL A 24 9.49 -9.54 -6.40
C VAL A 24 8.74 -8.20 -6.43
N ARG A 25 9.44 -7.08 -6.66
CA ARG A 25 8.81 -5.76 -6.81
C ARG A 25 7.90 -5.71 -8.04
N LEU A 26 8.30 -6.34 -9.14
CA LEU A 26 7.53 -6.40 -10.39
C LEU A 26 6.17 -7.07 -10.14
N VAL A 27 6.16 -8.21 -9.46
CA VAL A 27 4.94 -8.92 -9.05
C VAL A 27 4.08 -8.04 -8.15
N ARG A 28 4.64 -7.53 -7.04
CA ARG A 28 3.92 -6.68 -6.08
C ARG A 28 3.22 -5.51 -6.77
N THR A 29 3.98 -4.72 -7.53
CA THR A 29 3.42 -3.55 -8.24
C THR A 29 2.41 -3.92 -9.33
N GLY A 30 2.55 -5.09 -9.96
CA GLY A 30 1.59 -5.59 -10.93
C GLY A 30 0.25 -5.90 -10.26
N VAL A 31 0.29 -6.60 -9.12
CA VAL A 31 -0.92 -6.92 -8.37
C VAL A 31 -1.57 -5.65 -7.79
N GLU A 32 -0.79 -4.76 -7.17
CA GLU A 32 -1.29 -3.49 -6.64
C GLU A 32 -1.98 -2.65 -7.73
N ARG A 33 -1.37 -2.51 -8.91
CA ARG A 33 -1.92 -1.68 -9.98
C ARG A 33 -3.08 -2.35 -10.74
N GLY A 34 -3.16 -3.68 -10.73
CA GLY A 34 -4.21 -4.44 -11.41
C GLY A 34 -5.46 -4.68 -10.57
N TRP A 35 -5.30 -4.82 -9.24
CA TRP A 35 -6.38 -5.26 -8.34
C TRP A 35 -6.44 -4.49 -7.01
N SER A 36 -5.95 -3.25 -6.95
CA SER A 36 -5.99 -2.41 -5.73
C SER A 36 -7.38 -2.40 -5.09
N VAL A 37 -8.43 -2.17 -5.88
CA VAL A 37 -9.81 -2.07 -5.39
C VAL A 37 -10.30 -3.40 -4.82
N GLN A 38 -10.02 -4.52 -5.47
CA GLN A 38 -10.43 -5.85 -4.98
C GLN A 38 -9.69 -6.19 -3.69
N LEU A 39 -8.37 -5.95 -3.62
CA LEU A 39 -7.57 -6.15 -2.41
C LEU A 39 -8.12 -5.34 -1.22
N ARG A 40 -8.43 -4.06 -1.45
CA ARG A 40 -9.02 -3.17 -0.45
C ARG A 40 -10.36 -3.72 0.08
N ARG A 41 -11.25 -4.15 -0.81
CA ARG A 41 -12.54 -4.76 -0.44
C ARG A 41 -12.39 -6.05 0.36
N TRP A 42 -11.49 -6.94 -0.05
CA TRP A 42 -11.24 -8.19 0.67
C TRP A 42 -10.71 -7.96 2.08
N LEU A 43 -9.83 -6.98 2.27
CA LEU A 43 -9.28 -6.65 3.59
C LEU A 43 -10.37 -6.08 4.52
N ARG A 44 -11.28 -5.25 4.00
CA ARG A 44 -12.37 -4.63 4.79
C ARG A 44 -13.41 -5.63 5.28
N LYS A 45 -13.67 -6.71 4.54
CA LYS A 45 -14.61 -7.79 4.95
C LYS A 45 -14.20 -8.55 6.21
N GLY A 46 -12.98 -8.33 6.71
CA GLY A 46 -12.47 -8.98 7.91
C GLY A 46 -12.88 -8.35 9.25
N ASP A 47 -13.56 -7.19 9.27
CA ASP A 47 -13.75 -6.43 10.52
C ASP A 47 -14.60 -7.18 11.57
N ASP A 48 -15.64 -7.91 11.13
CA ASP A 48 -16.58 -8.60 12.04
C ASP A 48 -15.99 -9.84 12.73
N ASN A 49 -14.89 -10.40 12.22
CA ASN A 49 -14.31 -11.63 12.75
C ASN A 49 -12.79 -11.68 12.57
N ARG A 50 -12.05 -11.77 13.69
CA ARG A 50 -10.58 -11.84 13.70
C ARG A 50 -10.00 -12.97 12.84
N ILE A 51 -10.69 -14.11 12.76
CA ILE A 51 -10.24 -15.23 11.91
C ILE A 51 -10.38 -14.83 10.44
N MET A 52 -11.49 -14.20 10.06
CA MET A 52 -11.69 -13.70 8.69
C MET A 52 -10.71 -12.57 8.36
N ALA A 53 -10.40 -11.68 9.30
CA ALA A 53 -9.32 -10.70 9.17
C ALA A 53 -7.96 -11.36 8.91
N ALA A 54 -7.58 -12.37 9.69
CA ALA A 54 -6.33 -13.09 9.46
C ALA A 54 -6.32 -13.79 8.09
N LEU A 55 -7.42 -14.44 7.71
CA LEU A 55 -7.52 -15.07 6.39
C LEU A 55 -7.45 -14.05 5.24
N SER A 56 -8.10 -12.88 5.39
CA SER A 56 -8.06 -11.83 4.37
C SER A 56 -6.65 -11.27 4.22
N GLY A 57 -5.93 -11.05 5.33
CA GLY A 57 -4.52 -10.67 5.32
C GLY A 57 -3.62 -11.71 4.66
N MET A 58 -3.84 -13.00 4.96
CA MET A 58 -3.10 -14.11 4.36
C MET A 58 -3.30 -14.15 2.84
N ILE A 59 -4.54 -14.05 2.36
CA ILE A 59 -4.87 -14.04 0.93
C ILE A 59 -4.29 -12.79 0.25
N ALA A 60 -4.41 -11.62 0.90
CA ALA A 60 -3.86 -10.38 0.36
C ALA A 60 -2.34 -10.43 0.25
N ALA A 61 -1.64 -11.00 1.23
CA ALA A 61 -0.19 -11.17 1.17
C ALA A 61 0.26 -12.23 0.16
N LEU A 62 -0.54 -13.28 -0.04
CA LEU A 62 -0.33 -14.25 -1.13
C LEU A 62 -0.42 -13.57 -2.49
N ALA A 63 -1.46 -12.75 -2.70
CA ALA A 63 -1.64 -12.00 -3.93
C ALA A 63 -0.53 -10.96 -4.13
N LEU A 64 -0.28 -10.10 -3.14
CA LEU A 64 0.72 -9.03 -3.19
C LEU A 64 2.17 -9.53 -3.10
N GLN A 65 2.37 -10.79 -2.70
CA GLN A 65 3.67 -11.36 -2.33
C GLN A 65 4.42 -10.58 -1.25
N SER A 66 3.71 -9.85 -0.39
CA SER A 66 4.32 -8.95 0.59
C SER A 66 3.40 -8.70 1.77
N SER A 67 3.84 -9.07 2.98
CA SER A 67 3.12 -8.71 4.20
C SER A 67 3.30 -7.24 4.58
N THR A 68 4.41 -6.61 4.18
CA THR A 68 4.63 -5.15 4.33
C THR A 68 3.63 -4.34 3.51
N ALA A 69 3.33 -4.75 2.28
CA ALA A 69 2.33 -4.06 1.45
C ALA A 69 0.94 -4.14 2.07
N VAL A 70 0.57 -5.32 2.60
CA VAL A 70 -0.67 -5.49 3.36
C VAL A 70 -0.66 -4.60 4.59
N ALA A 71 0.45 -4.53 5.35
CA ALA A 71 0.55 -3.67 6.52
C ALA A 71 0.26 -2.19 6.19
N ILE A 72 0.84 -1.66 5.11
CA ILE A 72 0.60 -0.27 4.67
C ILE A 72 -0.88 -0.05 4.32
N LEU A 73 -1.49 -0.97 3.56
CA LEU A 73 -2.91 -0.87 3.20
C LEU A 73 -3.80 -0.92 4.45
N THR A 74 -3.53 -1.86 5.36
CA THR A 74 -4.29 -2.01 6.60
C THR A 74 -4.15 -0.79 7.50
N THR A 75 -2.95 -0.20 7.60
CA THR A 75 -2.78 1.05 8.35
C THR A 75 -3.60 2.20 7.79
N SER A 76 -3.77 2.28 6.45
CA SER A 76 -4.62 3.30 5.84
C SER A 76 -6.09 3.16 6.23
N PHE A 77 -6.58 1.92 6.41
CA PHE A 77 -7.96 1.66 6.84
C PHE A 77 -8.18 1.93 8.31
N VAL A 78 -7.23 1.53 9.16
CA VAL A 78 -7.30 1.83 10.60
C VAL A 78 -7.22 3.34 10.83
N ALA A 79 -6.39 4.08 10.08
CA ALA A 79 -6.36 5.54 10.13
C ALA A 79 -7.65 6.18 9.62
N ALA A 80 -8.31 5.59 8.63
CA ALA A 80 -9.60 6.08 8.10
C ALA A 80 -10.80 5.69 8.97
N GLY A 81 -10.61 4.94 10.06
CA GLY A 81 -11.70 4.45 10.92
C GLY A 81 -12.57 3.36 10.27
N THR A 82 -12.19 2.82 9.11
CA THR A 82 -12.96 1.80 8.39
C THR A 82 -12.65 0.37 8.85
N LEU A 83 -11.63 0.20 9.71
CA LEU A 83 -11.24 -1.06 10.29
C LEU A 83 -10.79 -0.85 11.75
N THR A 84 -11.22 -1.73 12.65
CA THR A 84 -10.76 -1.70 14.04
C THR A 84 -9.27 -2.03 14.17
N ALA A 85 -8.59 -1.52 15.20
CA ALA A 85 -7.18 -1.84 15.44
C ALA A 85 -6.95 -3.35 15.66
N ALA A 86 -7.89 -4.04 16.30
CA ALA A 86 -7.85 -5.49 16.51
C ALA A 86 -8.00 -6.26 15.19
N GLY A 87 -8.93 -5.82 14.32
CA GLY A 87 -9.06 -6.34 12.95
C GLY A 87 -7.78 -6.10 12.16
N GLY A 88 -7.20 -4.90 12.24
CA GLY A 88 -5.95 -4.54 11.58
C GLY A 88 -4.78 -5.43 12.00
N LEU A 89 -4.58 -5.63 13.29
CA LEU A 89 -3.53 -6.52 13.78
C LEU A 89 -3.75 -7.98 13.33
N ALA A 90 -5.00 -8.46 13.34
CA ALA A 90 -5.32 -9.80 12.84
C ALA A 90 -4.97 -9.96 11.35
N ILE A 91 -5.25 -8.94 10.53
CA ILE A 91 -4.85 -8.90 9.11
C ILE A 91 -3.31 -9.00 8.98
N LEU A 92 -2.54 -8.24 9.77
CA LEU A 92 -1.06 -8.28 9.71
C LEU A 92 -0.52 -9.68 10.06
N LEU A 93 -1.04 -10.32 11.11
CA LEU A 93 -0.65 -11.68 11.50
C LEU A 93 -0.93 -12.70 10.38
N GLY A 94 -2.09 -12.59 9.75
CA GLY A 94 -2.44 -13.39 8.59
C GLY A 94 -1.52 -13.14 7.39
N ALA A 95 -1.22 -11.87 7.11
CA ALA A 95 -0.33 -11.47 6.04
C ALA A 95 1.08 -12.06 6.20
N ASP A 96 1.57 -12.15 7.43
CA ASP A 96 2.87 -12.75 7.73
C ASP A 96 2.89 -14.24 7.38
N VAL A 97 1.83 -14.99 7.70
CA VAL A 97 1.65 -16.38 7.24
C VAL A 97 1.55 -16.46 5.71
N GLY A 98 0.79 -15.56 5.09
CA GLY A 98 0.65 -15.49 3.63
C GLY A 98 2.00 -15.31 2.93
N SER A 99 2.86 -14.42 3.44
CA SER A 99 4.21 -14.22 2.91
C SER A 99 5.09 -15.46 3.04
N ALA A 100 4.93 -16.24 4.12
CA ALA A 100 5.65 -17.49 4.29
C ALA A 100 5.17 -18.58 3.31
N LEU A 101 3.87 -18.64 3.03
CA LEU A 101 3.30 -19.53 2.00
C LEU A 101 3.79 -19.16 0.59
N VAL A 102 3.97 -17.88 0.27
CA VAL A 102 4.56 -17.46 -1.01
C VAL A 102 5.96 -18.05 -1.19
N ALA A 103 6.80 -17.98 -0.15
CA ALA A 103 8.15 -18.53 -0.22
C ALA A 103 8.14 -20.06 -0.45
N GLN A 104 7.16 -20.79 0.10
CA GLN A 104 6.96 -22.23 -0.16
C GLN A 104 6.59 -22.51 -1.62
N VAL A 105 5.61 -21.78 -2.15
CA VAL A 105 5.16 -21.92 -3.54
C VAL A 105 6.30 -21.65 -4.51
N LEU A 106 7.09 -20.61 -4.26
CA LEU A 106 8.24 -20.26 -5.10
C LEU A 106 9.39 -21.27 -4.99
N LEU A 107 9.55 -21.95 -3.86
CA LEU A 107 10.57 -22.98 -3.71
C LEU A 107 10.18 -24.30 -4.40
N ALA A 108 8.89 -24.65 -4.40
CA ALA A 108 8.36 -25.93 -4.91
C ALA A 108 8.32 -26.06 -6.45
N ARG A 109 9.13 -25.27 -7.18
CA ARG A 109 9.03 -25.11 -8.64
C ARG A 109 9.22 -26.43 -9.41
N ALA A 110 8.43 -26.60 -10.47
CA ALA A 110 8.73 -27.54 -11.56
C ALA A 110 9.42 -26.79 -12.70
N ASP A 111 10.37 -27.43 -13.40
CA ASP A 111 11.23 -26.76 -14.38
C ASP A 111 10.48 -26.18 -15.58
N TRP A 112 9.32 -26.75 -15.94
CA TRP A 112 8.48 -26.27 -17.05
C TRP A 112 7.67 -25.01 -16.71
N VAL A 113 7.49 -24.68 -15.43
CA VAL A 113 6.63 -23.55 -15.01
C VAL A 113 7.25 -22.23 -15.43
N MET A 114 8.56 -22.06 -15.26
CA MET A 114 9.27 -20.83 -15.63
C MET A 114 9.08 -20.43 -17.10
N PRO A 115 9.38 -21.30 -18.10
CA PRO A 115 9.25 -20.90 -19.51
C PRO A 115 7.78 -20.64 -19.89
N VAL A 116 6.82 -21.39 -19.32
CA VAL A 116 5.39 -21.15 -19.55
C VAL A 116 4.96 -19.78 -19.01
N LEU A 117 5.33 -19.44 -17.77
CA LEU A 117 5.02 -18.13 -17.19
C LEU A 117 5.66 -16.99 -17.98
N MET A 118 6.88 -17.17 -18.49
CA MET A 118 7.57 -16.15 -19.30
C MET A 118 6.85 -15.91 -20.63
N VAL A 119 6.54 -16.98 -21.38
CA VAL A 119 5.87 -16.88 -22.69
C VAL A 119 4.47 -16.29 -22.54
N LEU A 120 3.67 -16.81 -21.59
CA LEU A 120 2.32 -16.30 -21.33
C LEU A 120 2.34 -14.87 -20.80
N GLY A 121 3.27 -14.56 -19.89
CA GLY A 121 3.41 -13.24 -19.29
C GLY A 121 3.74 -12.16 -20.31
N VAL A 122 4.77 -12.38 -21.14
CA VAL A 122 5.15 -11.45 -22.22
C VAL A 122 4.04 -11.34 -23.26
N GLY A 123 3.46 -12.47 -23.69
CA GLY A 123 2.37 -12.49 -24.65
C GLY A 123 1.15 -11.69 -24.18
N LEU A 124 0.77 -11.85 -22.91
CA LEU A 124 -0.36 -11.13 -22.32
C LEU A 124 -0.03 -9.64 -22.08
N PHE A 125 1.18 -9.32 -21.61
CA PHE A 125 1.62 -7.93 -21.39
C PHE A 125 1.59 -7.11 -22.68
N LEU A 126 2.05 -7.68 -23.80
CA LEU A 126 2.11 -7.00 -25.09
C LEU A 126 0.75 -6.93 -25.82
N ARG A 127 -0.13 -7.91 -25.63
CA ARG A 127 -1.41 -8.01 -26.37
C ARG A 127 -2.62 -7.45 -25.62
N ALA A 128 -2.57 -7.38 -24.29
CA ALA A 128 -3.72 -6.94 -23.51
C ALA A 128 -4.03 -5.46 -23.74
N ARG A 129 -5.27 -5.17 -24.16
CA ARG A 129 -5.78 -3.80 -24.27
C ARG A 129 -6.23 -3.24 -22.93
N ARG A 130 -6.74 -4.10 -22.04
CA ARG A 130 -7.18 -3.73 -20.69
C ARG A 130 -6.02 -3.71 -19.71
N ARG A 131 -6.06 -2.78 -18.76
CA ARG A 131 -5.01 -2.59 -17.74
C ARG A 131 -4.81 -3.85 -16.90
N GLU A 132 -5.87 -4.54 -16.49
CA GLU A 132 -5.78 -5.75 -15.68
C GLU A 132 -5.00 -6.84 -16.40
N GLY A 133 -5.28 -7.07 -17.69
CA GLY A 133 -4.55 -8.05 -18.50
C GLY A 133 -3.05 -7.72 -18.61
N ARG A 134 -2.70 -6.43 -18.84
CA ARG A 134 -1.30 -6.00 -18.86
C ARG A 134 -0.63 -6.25 -17.50
N MET A 135 -1.31 -5.95 -16.40
CA MET A 135 -0.80 -6.19 -15.06
C MET A 135 -0.67 -7.68 -14.73
N THR A 136 -1.60 -8.54 -15.17
CA THR A 136 -1.44 -10.00 -15.09
C THR A 136 -0.18 -10.45 -15.82
N GLY A 137 0.04 -9.96 -17.05
CA GLY A 137 1.25 -10.27 -17.81
C GLY A 137 2.53 -9.89 -17.06
N ARG A 138 2.55 -8.68 -16.47
CA ARG A 138 3.67 -8.21 -15.62
C ARG A 138 3.91 -9.09 -14.40
N VAL A 139 2.85 -9.58 -13.75
CA VAL A 139 2.95 -10.50 -12.61
C VAL A 139 3.57 -11.84 -13.03
N LEU A 140 3.09 -12.43 -14.14
CA LEU A 140 3.63 -13.69 -14.64
C LEU A 140 5.11 -13.57 -15.03
N ILE A 141 5.51 -12.47 -15.69
CA ILE A 141 6.91 -12.16 -16.00
C ILE A 141 7.72 -12.06 -14.69
N GLY A 142 7.20 -11.36 -13.69
CA GLY A 142 7.86 -11.21 -12.40
C GLY A 142 8.11 -12.55 -11.71
N VAL A 143 7.12 -13.44 -11.66
CA VAL A 143 7.28 -14.78 -11.09
C VAL A 143 8.31 -15.60 -11.90
N ALA A 144 8.29 -15.52 -13.22
CA ALA A 144 9.28 -16.19 -14.06
C ALA A 144 10.71 -15.66 -13.79
N LEU A 145 10.88 -14.34 -13.64
CA LEU A 145 12.16 -13.72 -13.30
C LEU A 145 12.63 -14.05 -11.88
N ILE A 146 11.73 -14.27 -10.93
CA ILE A 146 12.10 -14.82 -9.61
C ILE A 146 12.78 -16.18 -9.83
N PHE A 147 12.19 -17.08 -10.62
CA PHE A 147 12.83 -18.38 -10.89
C PHE A 147 14.17 -18.27 -11.61
N VAL A 148 14.28 -17.38 -12.60
CA VAL A 148 15.56 -17.10 -13.27
C VAL A 148 16.60 -16.62 -12.27
N SER A 149 16.26 -15.64 -11.42
CA SER A 149 17.19 -15.10 -10.42
C SER A 149 17.66 -16.15 -9.42
N LEU A 150 16.79 -17.08 -8.99
CA LEU A 150 17.16 -18.17 -8.10
C LEU A 150 18.10 -19.17 -8.78
N SER A 151 17.93 -19.44 -10.08
CA SER A 151 18.88 -20.25 -10.85
C SER A 151 20.22 -19.53 -11.01
N LEU A 152 20.23 -18.23 -11.29
CA LEU A 152 21.46 -17.43 -11.38
C LEU A 152 22.20 -17.35 -10.04
N ILE A 153 21.49 -17.21 -8.91
CA ILE A 153 22.08 -17.29 -7.58
C ILE A 153 22.76 -18.65 -7.42
N ARG A 154 22.06 -19.74 -7.76
CA ARG A 154 22.62 -21.09 -7.65
C ARG A 154 23.90 -21.25 -8.47
N GLU A 155 23.89 -20.83 -9.73
CA GLU A 155 25.06 -20.92 -10.60
C GLU A 155 26.21 -20.06 -10.08
N ALA A 156 25.93 -18.85 -9.62
CA ALA A 156 26.94 -17.93 -9.09
C ALA A 156 27.58 -18.44 -7.79
N THR A 157 26.83 -19.15 -6.94
CA THR A 157 27.31 -19.61 -5.63
C THR A 157 27.86 -21.02 -5.62
N ASP A 158 27.74 -21.79 -6.71
CA ASP A 158 28.29 -23.15 -6.81
C ASP A 158 29.82 -23.23 -6.57
N PRO A 159 30.65 -22.31 -7.11
CA PRO A 159 32.09 -22.31 -6.83
C PRO A 159 32.45 -22.10 -5.35
N LEU A 160 31.57 -21.48 -4.56
CA LEU A 160 31.83 -21.20 -3.14
C LEU A 160 31.90 -22.46 -2.30
N ARG A 161 31.25 -23.55 -2.72
CA ARG A 161 31.29 -24.84 -2.02
C ARG A 161 32.72 -25.35 -1.85
N GLN A 162 33.60 -25.03 -2.79
CA GLN A 162 34.98 -25.49 -2.82
C GLN A 162 35.95 -24.49 -2.18
N SER A 163 35.47 -23.31 -1.76
CA SER A 163 36.30 -22.26 -1.17
C SER A 163 36.48 -22.47 0.33
N ALA A 164 37.71 -22.71 0.77
CA ALA A 164 38.05 -22.87 2.18
C ALA A 164 37.77 -21.61 3.01
N ALA A 165 37.94 -20.42 2.42
CA ALA A 165 37.66 -19.14 3.09
C ALA A 165 36.15 -18.97 3.35
N VAL A 166 35.32 -19.27 2.36
CA VAL A 166 33.86 -19.19 2.50
C VAL A 166 33.36 -20.27 3.46
N GLY A 167 33.87 -21.49 3.36
CA GLY A 167 33.57 -22.56 4.32
C GLY A 167 33.89 -22.17 5.77
N SER A 168 35.02 -21.50 5.99
CA SER A 168 35.41 -21.01 7.33
C SER A 168 34.50 -19.90 7.85
N ALA A 169 34.19 -18.91 7.00
CA ALA A 169 33.28 -17.81 7.36
C ALA A 169 31.86 -18.31 7.65
N MET A 170 31.33 -19.19 6.80
CA MET A 170 30.02 -19.80 6.98
C MET A 170 30.00 -20.75 8.18
N GLY A 171 31.09 -21.46 8.44
CA GLY A 171 31.28 -22.29 9.64
C GLY A 171 31.27 -21.48 10.94
N TYR A 172 31.87 -20.29 10.95
CA TYR A 172 31.75 -19.34 12.07
C TYR A 172 30.30 -18.91 12.26
N LEU A 173 29.63 -18.52 11.16
CA LEU A 173 28.23 -18.10 11.19
C LEU A 173 27.28 -19.20 11.67
N GLY A 174 27.60 -20.47 11.38
CA GLY A 174 26.88 -21.64 11.88
C GLY A 174 26.98 -21.85 13.39
N LYS A 175 28.02 -21.31 14.05
CA LYS A 175 28.22 -21.37 15.50
C LYS A 175 27.70 -20.14 16.22
N ASP A 176 27.68 -18.99 15.54
CA ASP A 176 27.21 -17.71 16.07
C ASP A 176 25.81 -17.37 15.56
N ALA A 177 24.80 -17.98 16.21
CA ALA A 177 23.40 -17.81 15.82
C ALA A 177 22.90 -16.36 16.01
N LEU A 178 23.49 -15.57 16.92
CA LEU A 178 23.10 -14.19 17.13
C LEU A 178 23.57 -13.31 15.96
N THR A 179 24.82 -13.46 15.53
CA THR A 179 25.33 -12.76 14.35
C THR A 179 24.58 -13.18 13.09
N ALA A 180 24.29 -14.48 12.93
CA ALA A 180 23.47 -14.99 11.83
C ALA A 180 22.07 -14.34 11.83
N PHE A 181 21.40 -14.29 12.98
CA PHE A 181 20.09 -13.64 13.12
C PHE A 181 20.15 -12.14 12.77
N ALA A 182 21.14 -11.41 13.28
CA ALA A 182 21.31 -9.99 13.01
C ALA A 182 21.57 -9.71 11.51
N LEU A 183 22.42 -10.51 10.86
CA LEU A 183 22.65 -10.40 9.41
C LEU A 183 21.39 -10.73 8.60
N GLY A 184 20.63 -11.74 9.00
CA GLY A 184 19.35 -12.06 8.37
C GLY A 184 18.33 -10.92 8.48
N ALA A 185 18.24 -10.29 9.66
CA ALA A 185 17.38 -9.13 9.89
C ALA A 185 17.82 -7.92 9.08
N LEU A 186 19.12 -7.59 9.11
CA LEU A 186 19.69 -6.48 8.35
C LEU A 186 19.48 -6.66 6.85
N PHE A 187 19.75 -7.86 6.33
CA PHE A 187 19.58 -8.15 4.91
C PHE A 187 18.12 -8.01 4.47
N ALA A 188 17.17 -8.60 5.21
CA ALA A 188 15.75 -8.49 4.89
C ALA A 188 15.25 -7.04 4.93
N TRP A 189 15.75 -6.24 5.88
CA TRP A 189 15.43 -4.81 5.98
C TRP A 189 16.02 -4.01 4.81
N LEU A 190 17.30 -4.19 4.48
CA LEU A 190 17.98 -3.51 3.36
C LEU A 190 17.30 -3.80 2.02
N VAL A 191 16.95 -5.07 1.81
CA VAL A 191 16.26 -5.54 0.60
C VAL A 191 14.78 -5.14 0.58
N GLN A 192 14.24 -4.70 1.72
CA GLN A 192 12.83 -4.40 1.90
C GLN A 192 11.89 -5.56 1.52
N SER A 193 12.35 -6.81 1.69
CA SER A 193 11.56 -8.02 1.40
C SER A 193 12.06 -9.23 2.20
N SER A 194 11.19 -9.73 3.08
CA SER A 194 11.44 -10.98 3.81
C SER A 194 11.40 -12.20 2.89
N VAL A 195 10.53 -12.23 1.88
CA VAL A 195 10.42 -13.35 0.93
C VAL A 195 11.71 -13.50 0.13
N ALA A 196 12.27 -12.40 -0.39
CA ALA A 196 13.52 -12.42 -1.14
C ALA A 196 14.69 -12.90 -0.26
N ALA A 197 14.77 -12.40 0.98
CA ALA A 197 15.78 -12.81 1.96
C ALA A 197 15.70 -14.32 2.28
N VAL A 198 14.49 -14.81 2.60
CA VAL A 198 14.26 -16.22 2.93
C VAL A 198 14.60 -17.12 1.74
N LEU A 199 14.18 -16.77 0.51
CA LEU A 199 14.49 -17.55 -0.68
C LEU A 199 16.00 -17.61 -0.96
N LEU A 200 16.73 -16.52 -0.74
CA LEU A 200 18.19 -16.52 -0.83
C LEU A 200 18.81 -17.46 0.20
N PHE A 201 18.45 -17.36 1.47
CA PHE A 201 19.04 -18.19 2.54
C PHE A 201 18.73 -19.67 2.35
N VAL A 202 17.50 -20.00 1.95
CA VAL A 202 17.09 -21.37 1.61
C VAL A 202 17.87 -21.89 0.41
N THR A 203 18.12 -21.05 -0.60
CA THR A 203 18.92 -21.42 -1.77
C THR A 203 20.39 -21.68 -1.41
N LEU A 204 20.99 -20.86 -0.55
CA LEU A 204 22.35 -21.07 -0.06
C LEU A 204 22.46 -22.33 0.82
N ALA A 205 21.43 -22.62 1.62
CA ALA A 205 21.34 -23.85 2.39
C ALA A 205 21.16 -25.08 1.49
N ALA A 206 20.41 -24.96 0.39
CA ALA A 206 20.28 -26.00 -0.63
C ALA A 206 21.59 -26.30 -1.34
N GLN A 207 22.51 -25.34 -1.28
CA GLN A 207 23.84 -25.52 -1.79
C GLN A 207 24.89 -25.92 -0.77
N SER A 208 24.52 -26.20 0.47
CA SER A 208 25.48 -26.48 1.54
C SER A 208 26.53 -25.37 1.74
N VAL A 209 26.30 -24.17 1.18
CA VAL A 209 27.15 -22.99 1.38
C VAL A 209 26.85 -22.41 2.75
N LEU A 210 25.56 -22.32 3.10
CA LEU A 210 25.11 -21.83 4.40
C LEU A 210 24.70 -23.01 5.30
N PRO A 211 25.36 -23.22 6.46
CA PRO A 211 24.97 -24.25 7.41
C PRO A 211 23.51 -24.11 7.87
N LEU A 212 22.87 -25.23 8.18
CA LEU A 212 21.48 -25.27 8.63
C LEU A 212 21.20 -24.33 9.80
N SER A 213 22.07 -24.32 10.82
CA SER A 213 21.92 -23.47 12.01
C SER A 213 21.96 -21.98 11.67
N ALA A 214 22.89 -21.57 10.80
CA ALA A 214 22.98 -20.20 10.31
C ALA A 214 21.75 -19.83 9.49
N ALA A 215 21.33 -20.70 8.56
CA ALA A 215 20.16 -20.47 7.71
C ALA A 215 18.87 -20.34 8.54
N ALA A 216 18.68 -21.20 9.54
CA ALA A 216 17.55 -21.12 10.48
C ALA A 216 17.54 -19.80 11.26
N ALA A 217 18.68 -19.41 11.84
CA ALA A 217 18.82 -18.14 12.55
C ALA A 217 18.60 -16.92 11.65
N MET A 218 19.14 -16.93 10.42
CA MET A 218 18.96 -15.87 9.43
C MET A 218 17.50 -15.74 8.98
N VAL A 219 16.76 -16.85 8.84
CA VAL A 219 15.33 -16.82 8.50
C VAL A 219 14.47 -16.27 9.65
N LEU A 220 14.81 -16.57 10.91
CA LEU A 220 14.20 -15.90 12.05
C LEU A 220 14.53 -14.40 12.03
N GLY A 221 15.79 -14.06 11.77
CA GLY A 221 16.23 -12.68 11.56
C GLY A 221 15.43 -11.96 10.49
N ALA A 222 15.18 -12.60 9.34
CA ALA A 222 14.41 -12.04 8.25
C ALA A 222 12.95 -11.71 8.63
N ASN A 223 12.37 -12.38 9.63
CA ASN A 223 11.06 -12.02 10.17
C ASN A 223 11.12 -10.72 10.99
N LEU A 224 12.15 -10.55 11.83
CA LEU A 224 12.40 -9.28 12.52
C LEU A 224 12.65 -8.15 11.52
N GLY A 225 13.59 -8.34 10.59
CA GLY A 225 13.89 -7.38 9.53
C GLY A 225 12.66 -7.02 8.70
N GLY A 226 11.84 -8.01 8.34
CA GLY A 226 10.56 -7.84 7.65
C GLY A 226 9.59 -6.93 8.40
N SER A 227 9.42 -7.16 9.71
CA SER A 227 8.55 -6.32 10.55
C SER A 227 9.08 -4.90 10.76
N LEU A 228 10.41 -4.70 10.77
CA LEU A 228 11.03 -3.38 10.87
C LEU A 228 10.75 -2.50 9.65
N ILE A 229 10.58 -3.09 8.46
CA ILE A 229 10.25 -2.32 7.25
C ILE A 229 8.91 -1.59 7.43
N ALA A 230 7.86 -2.31 7.84
CA ALA A 230 6.54 -1.72 8.05
C ALA A 230 6.57 -0.63 9.13
N TYR A 231 7.33 -0.86 10.21
CA TYR A 231 7.53 0.12 11.26
C TYR A 231 8.15 1.42 10.74
N VAL A 232 9.24 1.34 9.98
CA VAL A 232 9.90 2.54 9.42
C VAL A 232 8.98 3.27 8.44
N LEU A 233 8.28 2.53 7.57
CA LEU A 233 7.37 3.12 6.58
C LEU A 233 6.14 3.79 7.18
N THR A 234 5.82 3.52 8.45
CA THR A 234 4.63 4.06 9.12
C THR A 234 4.97 5.04 10.25
N LEU A 235 6.23 5.46 10.38
CA LEU A 235 6.64 6.44 11.40
C LEU A 235 5.85 7.75 11.36
N GLY A 236 5.43 8.19 10.17
CA GLY A 236 4.63 9.39 9.96
C GLY A 236 3.10 9.17 9.98
N ALA A 237 2.62 7.94 10.20
CA ALA A 237 1.20 7.66 10.25
C ALA A 237 0.55 8.06 11.59
N ASP A 238 -0.77 8.19 11.62
CA ASP A 238 -1.52 8.47 12.85
C ASP A 238 -1.32 7.37 13.91
N GLN A 239 -1.49 7.73 15.18
CA GLN A 239 -1.26 6.80 16.29
C GLN A 239 -2.02 5.46 16.16
N PRO A 240 -3.33 5.43 15.83
CA PRO A 240 -4.05 4.17 15.69
C PRO A 240 -3.42 3.23 14.66
N ALA A 241 -2.97 3.79 13.53
CA ALA A 241 -2.27 3.05 12.49
C ALA A 241 -0.87 2.57 12.96
N ARG A 242 -0.13 3.40 13.70
CA ARG A 242 1.19 3.02 14.22
C ARG A 242 1.14 1.91 15.26
N ARG A 243 0.11 1.90 16.11
CA ARG A 243 -0.07 0.91 17.19
C ARG A 243 -0.17 -0.51 16.65
N ILE A 244 -0.92 -0.72 15.57
CA ILE A 244 -1.04 -2.07 14.97
C ILE A 244 0.29 -2.58 14.39
N VAL A 245 1.12 -1.69 13.83
CA VAL A 245 2.43 -2.05 13.28
C VAL A 245 3.42 -2.37 14.37
N ILE A 246 3.40 -1.61 15.47
CA ILE A 246 4.26 -1.84 16.63
C ILE A 246 3.86 -3.13 17.35
N ALA A 247 2.56 -3.39 17.48
CA ALA A 247 2.06 -4.67 17.97
C ALA A 247 2.58 -5.83 17.10
N ASN A 248 2.52 -5.71 15.77
CA ASN A 248 3.04 -6.74 14.88
C ASN A 248 4.56 -6.90 14.97
N LEU A 249 5.32 -5.80 15.11
CA LEU A 249 6.76 -5.83 15.33
C LEU A 249 7.11 -6.55 16.65
N ALA A 250 6.37 -6.28 17.73
CA ALA A 250 6.57 -6.98 19.00
C ALA A 250 6.27 -8.48 18.88
N LEU A 251 5.19 -8.85 18.20
CA LEU A 251 4.76 -10.24 18.04
C LEU A 251 5.66 -11.03 17.08
N ARG A 252 5.88 -10.53 15.87
CA ARG A 252 6.71 -11.18 14.85
C ARG A 252 8.21 -11.04 15.15
N GLY A 253 8.66 -9.82 15.43
CA GLY A 253 10.07 -9.55 15.72
C GLY A 253 10.51 -10.12 17.08
N GLY A 254 9.74 -9.87 18.13
CA GLY A 254 9.98 -10.44 19.46
C GLY A 254 9.81 -11.97 19.46
N GLY A 255 8.80 -12.49 18.78
CA GLY A 255 8.63 -13.93 18.57
C GLY A 255 9.83 -14.56 17.87
N ALA A 256 10.41 -13.90 16.87
CA ALA A 256 11.59 -14.40 16.17
C ALA A 256 12.83 -14.46 17.08
N ALA A 257 13.03 -13.45 17.93
CA ALA A 257 14.08 -13.45 18.94
C ALA A 257 13.88 -14.56 19.99
N LEU A 258 12.63 -14.79 20.42
CA LEU A 258 12.30 -15.87 21.34
C LEU A 258 12.52 -17.26 20.70
N ALA A 259 12.14 -17.43 19.44
CA ALA A 259 12.40 -18.65 18.69
C ALA A 259 13.91 -18.91 18.53
N LEU A 260 14.72 -17.86 18.31
CA LEU A 260 16.18 -17.98 18.28
C LEU A 260 16.74 -18.46 19.62
N PHE A 261 16.22 -17.94 20.74
CA PHE A 261 16.61 -18.38 22.07
C PHE A 261 16.37 -19.89 22.27
N PHE A 262 15.18 -20.39 21.90
CA PHE A 262 14.88 -21.82 21.97
C PHE A 262 15.74 -22.67 21.01
N LEU A 263 16.01 -22.16 19.82
CA LEU A 263 16.90 -22.79 18.85
C LEU A 263 18.32 -22.99 19.42
N GLN A 264 18.88 -21.99 20.09
CA GLN A 264 20.20 -22.09 20.73
C GLN A 264 20.25 -23.05 21.92
N ARG A 265 19.12 -23.27 22.61
CA ARG A 265 19.02 -24.24 23.70
C ARG A 265 18.83 -25.68 23.22
N GLY A 266 18.83 -25.94 21.91
CA GLY A 266 18.58 -27.26 21.34
C GLY A 266 17.13 -27.72 21.49
N ALA A 267 16.22 -26.82 21.87
CA ALA A 267 14.81 -27.14 22.13
C ALA A 267 13.93 -27.17 20.87
N ALA A 268 14.48 -26.81 19.70
CA ALA A 268 13.76 -26.78 18.43
C ALA A 268 14.14 -27.99 17.56
N PRO A 269 13.27 -29.01 17.41
CA PRO A 269 13.57 -30.19 16.61
C PRO A 269 13.41 -29.90 15.12
N LEU A 270 14.44 -29.27 14.51
CA LEU A 270 14.43 -28.91 13.08
C LEU A 270 14.20 -30.12 12.16
N GLU A 271 14.55 -31.33 12.61
CA GLU A 271 14.32 -32.58 11.89
C GLU A 271 12.83 -32.88 11.63
N LEU A 272 11.94 -32.45 12.53
CA LEU A 272 10.48 -32.58 12.32
C LEU A 272 9.97 -31.66 11.21
N LEU A 273 10.74 -30.64 10.85
CA LEU A 273 10.39 -29.67 9.80
C LEU A 273 10.86 -30.13 8.41
N GLY A 274 11.46 -31.31 8.27
CA GLY A 274 11.74 -31.91 6.97
C GLY A 274 13.04 -32.71 6.93
N SER A 275 13.21 -33.46 5.85
CA SER A 275 14.35 -34.37 5.67
C SER A 275 15.61 -33.72 5.09
N THR A 276 15.53 -32.49 4.58
CA THR A 276 16.67 -31.79 3.97
C THR A 276 16.82 -30.37 4.54
N PRO A 277 18.04 -29.81 4.64
CA PRO A 277 18.24 -28.46 5.18
C PRO A 277 17.35 -27.38 4.54
N PRO A 278 17.16 -27.33 3.21
CA PRO A 278 16.26 -26.35 2.58
C PRO A 278 14.81 -26.48 3.04
N ARG A 279 14.33 -27.73 3.18
CA ARG A 279 12.97 -28.02 3.64
C ARG A 279 12.80 -27.64 5.10
N GLN A 280 13.78 -27.93 5.95
CA GLN A 280 13.76 -27.55 7.37
C GLN A 280 13.71 -26.02 7.54
N VAL A 281 14.53 -25.28 6.78
CA VAL A 281 14.58 -23.81 6.88
C VAL A 281 13.30 -23.14 6.36
N ILE A 282 12.77 -23.57 5.21
CA ILE A 282 11.54 -22.98 4.66
C ILE A 282 10.30 -23.37 5.50
N ASN A 283 10.27 -24.59 6.04
CA ASN A 283 9.18 -25.02 6.93
C ASN A 283 9.28 -24.35 8.30
N LEU A 284 10.50 -24.06 8.80
CA LEU A 284 10.69 -23.22 9.98
C LEU A 284 10.07 -21.84 9.78
N HIS A 285 10.29 -21.20 8.62
CA HIS A 285 9.68 -19.91 8.31
C HIS A 285 8.15 -19.95 8.39
N LEU A 286 7.53 -20.97 7.78
CA LEU A 286 6.08 -21.14 7.80
C LEU A 286 5.55 -21.49 9.20
N ALA A 287 6.14 -22.48 9.86
CA ALA A 287 5.75 -22.92 11.19
C ALA A 287 5.86 -21.79 12.21
N PHE A 288 6.93 -20.99 12.13
CA PHE A 288 7.11 -19.80 12.96
C PHE A 288 5.96 -18.80 12.79
N ASN A 289 5.68 -18.35 11.56
CA ASN A 289 4.63 -17.35 11.33
C ASN A 289 3.25 -17.91 11.67
N LEU A 290 3.01 -19.20 11.42
CA LEU A 290 1.77 -19.86 11.80
C LEU A 290 1.61 -19.92 13.33
N ALA A 291 2.66 -20.27 14.06
CA ALA A 291 2.64 -20.28 15.52
C ALA A 291 2.41 -18.89 16.10
N VAL A 292 3.10 -17.85 15.59
CA VAL A 292 2.88 -16.46 16.00
C VAL A 292 1.42 -16.07 15.77
N MET A 293 0.85 -16.35 14.58
CA MET A 293 -0.55 -16.04 14.30
C MET A 293 -1.50 -16.78 15.26
N LEU A 294 -1.37 -18.10 15.43
CA LEU A 294 -2.26 -18.90 16.29
C LEU A 294 -2.21 -18.47 17.75
N ILE A 295 -1.04 -18.11 18.27
CA ILE A 295 -0.86 -17.65 19.65
C ILE A 295 -1.34 -16.20 19.81
N ALA A 296 -1.04 -15.33 18.86
CA ALA A 296 -1.32 -13.90 18.97
C ALA A 296 -2.77 -13.52 18.65
N LEU A 297 -3.47 -14.29 17.80
CA LEU A 297 -4.85 -14.00 17.39
C LEU A 297 -5.84 -13.88 18.59
N PRO A 298 -5.84 -14.76 19.60
CA PRO A 298 -6.66 -14.56 20.80
C PRO A 298 -6.15 -13.40 21.68
N LEU A 299 -4.87 -13.04 21.57
CA LEU A 299 -4.20 -12.02 22.37
C LEU A 299 -4.17 -10.62 21.73
N THR A 300 -4.84 -10.41 20.59
CA THR A 300 -4.78 -9.13 19.86
C THR A 300 -5.19 -7.93 20.72
N VAL A 301 -6.29 -8.02 21.45
CA VAL A 301 -6.76 -6.94 22.34
C VAL A 301 -5.82 -6.70 23.53
N PRO A 302 -5.39 -7.73 24.30
CA PRO A 302 -4.39 -7.54 25.34
C PRO A 302 -3.10 -6.87 24.84
N VAL A 303 -2.59 -7.30 23.69
CA VAL A 303 -1.37 -6.74 23.09
C VAL A 303 -1.60 -5.28 22.69
N LEU A 304 -2.73 -4.96 22.05
CA LEU A 304 -3.06 -3.59 21.68
C LEU A 304 -3.20 -2.69 22.90
N ARG A 305 -3.85 -3.14 23.98
CA ARG A 305 -3.93 -2.39 25.25
C ARG A 305 -2.56 -2.12 25.87
N LEU A 306 -1.61 -3.06 25.73
CA LEU A 306 -0.25 -2.84 26.18
C LEU A 306 0.44 -1.77 25.33
N VAL A 307 0.28 -1.83 24.01
CA VAL A 307 0.84 -0.83 23.09
C VAL A 307 0.19 0.54 23.31
N ASP A 308 -1.12 0.62 23.55
CA ASP A 308 -1.85 1.86 23.88
C ASP A 308 -1.27 2.52 25.14
N ARG A 309 -0.86 1.74 26.15
CA ARG A 309 -0.21 2.26 27.36
C ARG A 309 1.21 2.78 27.11
N LEU A 310 1.94 2.16 26.18
CA LEU A 310 3.29 2.59 25.80
C LEU A 310 3.27 3.79 24.85
N MET A 311 2.18 3.95 24.11
CA MET A 311 1.94 5.02 23.16
C MET A 311 0.59 5.69 23.42
N PRO A 312 0.44 6.40 24.56
CA PRO A 312 -0.79 7.10 24.86
C PRO A 312 -1.12 8.10 23.75
N ASP A 313 -2.41 8.29 23.50
CA ASP A 313 -2.89 9.33 22.61
C ASP A 313 -2.23 10.64 23.02
N GLN A 314 -1.51 11.25 22.10
CA GLN A 314 -1.07 12.62 22.32
C GLN A 314 -2.37 13.42 22.40
N ALA A 315 -2.64 14.02 23.55
CA ALA A 315 -3.67 15.05 23.67
C ALA A 315 -3.50 15.95 22.45
N ALA A 316 -4.57 16.11 21.67
CA ALA A 316 -4.54 16.83 20.41
C ALA A 316 -3.64 18.05 20.58
N SER A 317 -2.44 18.01 20.00
CA SER A 317 -1.46 19.08 20.19
C SER A 317 -2.21 20.38 19.92
N PRO A 318 -2.18 21.37 20.83
CA PRO A 318 -2.87 22.63 20.60
C PRO A 318 -2.45 23.07 19.22
N ALA A 319 -3.42 23.18 18.30
CA ALA A 319 -3.17 23.29 16.87
C ALA A 319 -2.05 24.30 16.68
N LEU A 320 -0.84 23.82 16.37
CA LEU A 320 0.28 24.72 16.09
C LEU A 320 -0.24 25.60 14.97
N ASN A 321 -0.33 26.90 15.23
CA ASN A 321 -0.86 27.84 14.25
C ASN A 321 -0.15 27.59 12.93
N ARG A 322 -0.92 27.14 11.94
CA ARG A 322 -0.38 26.76 10.64
C ARG A 322 0.41 27.93 10.05
N VAL A 323 1.66 27.65 9.68
CA VAL A 323 2.47 28.59 8.91
C VAL A 323 2.20 28.33 7.44
N SER A 324 1.63 29.31 6.73
CA SER A 324 1.39 29.22 5.28
C SER A 324 2.73 29.01 4.55
N ALA A 325 2.72 28.18 3.51
CA ALA A 325 3.88 27.98 2.65
C ALA A 325 4.09 29.15 1.66
N LEU A 326 3.11 30.05 1.56
CA LEU A 326 3.18 31.26 0.74
C LEU A 326 4.13 32.28 1.40
N ASP A 327 5.22 32.59 0.70
CA ASP A 327 6.27 33.51 1.15
C ASP A 327 6.23 34.79 0.32
N PRO A 328 5.76 35.93 0.85
CA PRO A 328 5.75 37.19 0.10
C PRO A 328 7.12 37.62 -0.44
N ALA A 329 8.23 37.23 0.21
CA ALA A 329 9.57 37.52 -0.28
C ALA A 329 9.95 36.69 -1.52
N ALA A 330 9.33 35.52 -1.70
CA ALA A 330 9.52 34.67 -2.87
C ALA A 330 8.87 35.23 -4.13
N LEU A 331 7.94 36.21 -4.04
CA LEU A 331 7.28 36.81 -5.20
C LEU A 331 8.26 37.41 -6.22
N LYS A 332 9.46 37.81 -5.79
CA LYS A 332 10.53 38.35 -6.65
C LYS A 332 11.18 37.30 -7.56
N VAL A 333 10.96 36.01 -7.31
CA VAL A 333 11.58 34.89 -8.04
C VAL A 333 10.46 33.92 -8.44
N PRO A 334 9.96 33.98 -9.70
CA PRO A 334 8.77 33.25 -10.12
C PRO A 334 8.77 31.76 -9.79
N ASP A 335 9.84 31.04 -10.09
CA ASP A 335 9.91 29.60 -9.81
C ASP A 335 9.80 29.27 -8.32
N ARG A 336 10.40 30.11 -7.45
CA ARG A 336 10.27 29.96 -6.01
C ARG A 336 8.85 30.27 -5.54
N ALA A 337 8.21 31.29 -6.11
CA ALA A 337 6.83 31.65 -5.81
C ALA A 337 5.86 30.53 -6.21
N LEU A 338 6.01 29.96 -7.40
CA LEU A 338 5.21 28.83 -7.89
C LEU A 338 5.43 27.58 -7.03
N ALA A 339 6.66 27.31 -6.58
CA ALA A 339 6.94 26.22 -5.65
C ALA A 339 6.28 26.42 -4.26
N CYS A 340 6.19 27.67 -3.79
CA CYS A 340 5.45 28.00 -2.57
C CYS A 340 3.95 27.69 -2.72
N VAL A 341 3.36 28.05 -3.87
CA VAL A 341 1.97 27.72 -4.19
C VAL A 341 1.76 26.21 -4.27
N MET A 342 2.67 25.46 -4.91
CA MET A 342 2.56 24.00 -4.99
C MET A 342 2.51 23.34 -3.60
N ARG A 343 3.33 23.81 -2.66
CA ARG A 343 3.29 23.33 -1.26
C ARG A 343 1.99 23.71 -0.55
N GLU A 344 1.46 24.90 -0.84
CA GLU A 344 0.18 25.35 -0.29
C GLU A 344 -0.99 24.50 -0.83
N LEU A 345 -0.97 24.14 -2.12
CA LEU A 345 -1.95 23.24 -2.75
C LEU A 345 -1.87 21.81 -2.22
N LEU A 346 -0.67 21.30 -1.95
CA LEU A 346 -0.51 20.00 -1.32
C LEU A 346 -1.20 19.97 0.05
N GLN A 347 -0.99 21.02 0.87
CA GLN A 347 -1.68 21.15 2.16
C GLN A 347 -3.20 21.26 2.02
N MET A 348 -3.67 22.01 1.01
CA MET A 348 -5.10 22.12 0.71
C MET A 348 -5.70 20.76 0.37
N GLY A 349 -5.01 20.00 -0.47
CA GLY A 349 -5.45 18.66 -0.87
C GLY A 349 -5.40 17.64 0.27
N GLU A 350 -4.40 17.72 1.16
CA GLU A 350 -4.36 16.94 2.40
C GLU A 350 -5.52 17.27 3.34
N ALA A 351 -5.90 18.55 3.46
CA ALA A 351 -7.06 18.95 4.24
C ALA A 351 -8.36 18.36 3.68
N VAL A 352 -8.59 18.47 2.36
CA VAL A 352 -9.76 17.89 1.67
C VAL A 352 -9.77 16.36 1.81
N GLU A 353 -8.63 15.70 1.64
CA GLU A 353 -8.51 14.24 1.82
C GLU A 353 -8.80 13.81 3.26
N SER A 354 -8.37 14.60 4.25
CA SER A 354 -8.68 14.35 5.66
C SER A 354 -10.16 14.49 5.99
N MET A 355 -10.89 15.37 5.29
CA MET A 355 -12.36 15.47 5.39
C MET A 355 -13.06 14.28 4.73
N LEU A 356 -12.52 13.79 3.60
CA LEU A 356 -13.07 12.66 2.87
C LEU A 356 -13.00 11.36 3.68
N ARG A 357 -11.96 11.15 4.50
CA ARG A 357 -11.78 9.91 5.29
C ARG A 357 -12.99 9.57 6.18
N PRO A 358 -13.45 10.43 7.12
CA PRO A 358 -14.52 10.09 8.06
C PRO A 358 -15.95 10.24 7.49
N VAL A 359 -16.15 11.00 6.40
CA VAL A 359 -17.50 11.47 6.03
C VAL A 359 -18.51 10.34 5.75
N VAL A 360 -18.07 9.22 5.18
CA VAL A 360 -18.96 8.05 4.94
C VAL A 360 -19.18 7.24 6.22
N GLY A 361 -18.29 7.34 7.21
CA GLY A 361 -18.52 6.76 8.54
C GLY A 361 -19.75 7.38 9.22
N LEU A 362 -19.94 8.69 9.06
CA LEU A 362 -21.07 9.45 9.58
C LEU A 362 -22.43 9.02 9.04
N TYR A 363 -22.46 8.25 7.94
CA TYR A 363 -23.70 7.73 7.37
C TYR A 363 -24.25 6.54 8.17
N ALA A 364 -23.37 5.86 8.91
CA ALA A 364 -23.72 4.71 9.74
C ALA A 364 -23.85 5.09 11.21
N ASP A 365 -22.92 5.91 11.70
CA ASP A 365 -22.91 6.37 13.10
C ASP A 365 -22.54 7.85 13.12
N TRP A 366 -23.50 8.70 13.52
CA TRP A 366 -23.30 10.13 13.54
C TRP A 366 -22.45 10.54 14.74
N ASP A 367 -21.35 11.22 14.45
CA ASP A 367 -20.46 11.78 15.46
C ASP A 367 -20.33 13.30 15.25
N ASP A 368 -20.81 14.06 16.24
CA ASP A 368 -20.77 15.52 16.24
C ASP A 368 -19.33 16.07 16.22
N GLU A 369 -18.39 15.37 16.85
CA GLU A 369 -16.98 15.79 16.91
C GLU A 369 -16.33 15.64 15.53
N ALA A 370 -16.50 14.49 14.89
CA ALA A 370 -16.04 14.27 13.52
C ALA A 370 -16.72 15.22 12.52
N ALA A 371 -18.02 15.49 12.67
CA ALA A 371 -18.73 16.46 11.84
C ALA A 371 -18.18 17.89 11.98
N GLU A 372 -17.88 18.34 13.21
CA GLU A 372 -17.27 19.65 13.43
C GLU A 372 -15.81 19.72 12.95
N ALA A 373 -15.06 18.62 13.05
CA ALA A 373 -13.72 18.53 12.50
C ALA A 373 -13.73 18.75 10.96
N ILE A 374 -14.69 18.15 10.24
CA ILE A 374 -14.90 18.37 8.80
C ILE A 374 -15.20 19.85 8.52
N ARG A 375 -16.16 20.45 9.23
CA ARG A 375 -16.50 21.89 9.06
C ARG A 375 -15.33 22.82 9.34
N LYS A 376 -14.51 22.50 10.35
CA LYS A 376 -13.30 23.26 10.67
C LYS A 376 -12.25 23.16 9.57
N LYS A 377 -12.10 21.98 8.97
CA LYS A 377 -11.19 21.75 7.85
C LYS A 377 -11.64 22.48 6.58
N GLU A 378 -12.94 22.55 6.31
CA GLU A 378 -13.44 23.33 5.17
C GLU A 378 -13.06 24.81 5.29
N ARG A 379 -13.25 25.41 6.46
CA ARG A 379 -12.81 26.80 6.72
C ARG A 379 -11.31 27.00 6.49
N GLU A 380 -10.50 25.95 6.67
CA GLU A 380 -9.07 25.97 6.37
C GLU A 380 -8.82 25.93 4.85
N VAL A 381 -9.53 25.06 4.13
CA VAL A 381 -9.50 24.93 2.66
C VAL A 381 -9.86 26.26 1.99
N ASP A 382 -10.96 26.89 2.40
CA ASP A 382 -11.39 28.22 1.95
C ASP A 382 -10.29 29.27 2.09
N LYS A 383 -9.66 29.33 3.26
CA LYS A 383 -8.60 30.28 3.56
C LYS A 383 -7.38 30.04 2.67
N ILE A 384 -7.03 28.78 2.41
CA ILE A 384 -5.94 28.42 1.50
C ILE A 384 -6.27 28.88 0.08
N HIS A 385 -7.48 28.57 -0.40
CA HIS A 385 -7.93 28.90 -1.73
C HIS A 385 -7.81 30.42 -1.99
N ILE A 386 -8.37 31.23 -1.09
CA ILE A 386 -8.35 32.69 -1.19
C ILE A 386 -6.91 33.22 -1.18
N ASN A 387 -6.08 32.78 -0.23
CA ASN A 387 -4.70 33.25 -0.11
C ASN A 387 -3.86 32.89 -1.34
N THR A 388 -4.04 31.67 -1.86
CA THR A 388 -3.37 31.19 -3.07
C THR A 388 -3.75 32.04 -4.28
N LYS A 389 -5.05 32.30 -4.46
CA LYS A 389 -5.56 33.16 -5.53
C LYS A 389 -4.98 34.58 -5.47
N LEU A 390 -4.96 35.17 -4.28
CA LEU A 390 -4.38 36.51 -4.07
C LEU A 390 -2.87 36.53 -4.32
N TYR A 391 -2.17 35.47 -3.94
CA TYR A 391 -0.72 35.34 -4.15
C TYR A 391 -0.36 35.19 -5.63
N LEU A 392 -1.08 34.32 -6.37
CA LEU A 392 -0.91 34.14 -7.82
C LEU A 392 -1.23 35.43 -8.60
N ALA A 393 -2.28 36.16 -8.19
CA ALA A 393 -2.62 37.45 -8.81
C ALA A 393 -1.55 38.54 -8.59
N LYS A 394 -0.81 38.49 -7.47
CA LYS A 394 0.36 39.36 -7.25
C LYS A 394 1.53 38.92 -8.12
N LEU A 395 1.80 37.63 -8.19
CA LEU A 395 2.88 37.08 -9.01
C LEU A 395 2.74 37.46 -10.49
N GLN A 396 1.55 37.30 -11.07
CA GLN A 396 1.26 37.67 -12.47
C GLN A 396 1.40 39.17 -12.73
N ARG A 397 1.12 40.01 -11.72
CA ARG A 397 1.29 41.47 -11.84
C ARG A 397 2.76 41.87 -11.88
N ASP A 398 3.58 41.22 -11.06
CA ASP A 398 5.01 41.52 -10.94
C ASP A 398 5.83 40.87 -12.07
N HIS A 399 5.29 39.85 -12.76
CA HIS A 399 5.96 39.10 -13.82
C HIS A 399 5.03 38.84 -15.01
N SER A 400 5.21 39.60 -16.09
CA SER A 400 4.35 39.58 -17.28
C SER A 400 4.71 38.52 -18.33
N GLY A 401 5.48 37.49 -17.98
CA GLY A 401 5.91 36.45 -18.93
C GLY A 401 4.84 35.38 -19.18
N ASP A 402 4.63 34.99 -20.44
CA ASP A 402 3.60 34.03 -20.85
C ASP A 402 3.71 32.67 -20.12
N GLU A 403 4.94 32.19 -19.89
CA GLU A 403 5.19 30.91 -19.19
C GLU A 403 4.78 30.97 -17.71
N VAL A 404 5.06 32.09 -17.03
CA VAL A 404 4.65 32.32 -15.63
C VAL A 404 3.13 32.45 -15.54
N ALA A 405 2.51 33.12 -16.51
CA ALA A 405 1.06 33.27 -16.58
C ALA A 405 0.36 31.91 -16.76
N SER A 406 0.84 31.05 -17.68
CA SER A 406 0.29 29.71 -17.90
C SER A 406 0.37 28.86 -16.63
N ARG A 407 1.56 28.75 -16.02
CA ARG A 407 1.75 27.95 -14.80
C ARG A 407 0.93 28.48 -13.62
N ALA A 408 0.81 29.81 -13.50
CA ALA A 408 -0.04 30.41 -12.47
C ALA A 408 -1.53 30.09 -12.66
N LEU A 409 -2.01 30.07 -13.92
CA LEU A 409 -3.38 29.65 -14.24
C LEU A 409 -3.61 28.17 -13.91
N GLU A 410 -2.67 27.29 -14.29
CA GLU A 410 -2.75 25.86 -13.96
C GLU A 410 -2.85 25.60 -12.45
N LEU A 411 -2.03 26.30 -11.65
CA LEU A 411 -2.09 26.19 -10.18
C LEU A 411 -3.38 26.78 -9.60
N ALA A 412 -3.91 27.86 -10.19
CA ALA A 412 -5.20 28.41 -9.80
C ALA A 412 -6.35 27.41 -10.09
N ASP A 413 -6.32 26.75 -11.25
CA ASP A 413 -7.29 25.72 -11.62
C ASP A 413 -7.21 24.51 -10.69
N MET A 414 -6.00 24.09 -10.29
CA MET A 414 -5.84 23.06 -9.26
C MET A 414 -6.47 23.48 -7.93
N ALA A 415 -6.26 24.74 -7.50
CA ALA A 415 -6.87 25.28 -6.29
C ALA A 415 -8.41 25.28 -6.34
N VAL A 416 -9.00 25.63 -7.49
CA VAL A 416 -10.45 25.61 -7.71
C VAL A 416 -10.98 24.18 -7.62
N ASN A 417 -10.30 23.22 -8.24
CA ASN A 417 -10.73 21.82 -8.18
C ASN A 417 -10.70 21.28 -6.75
N LEU A 418 -9.65 21.57 -5.97
CA LEU A 418 -9.56 21.14 -4.57
C LEU A 418 -10.63 21.80 -3.69
N GLU A 419 -10.92 23.08 -3.88
CA GLU A 419 -12.01 23.79 -3.17
C GLU A 419 -13.36 23.15 -3.48
N SER A 420 -13.62 22.86 -4.75
CA SER A 420 -14.87 22.21 -5.17
C SER A 420 -15.03 20.83 -4.54
N ALA A 421 -13.95 20.07 -4.34
CA ALA A 421 -14.00 18.80 -3.62
C ALA A 421 -14.31 18.99 -2.13
N GLY A 422 -13.70 19.99 -1.47
CA GLY A 422 -14.00 20.37 -0.09
C GLY A 422 -15.48 20.67 0.11
N ASN A 423 -16.02 21.59 -0.68
CA ASN A 423 -17.44 21.96 -0.70
C ASN A 423 -18.38 20.77 -0.89
N VAL A 424 -18.06 19.84 -1.81
CA VAL A 424 -18.91 18.64 -1.99
C VAL A 424 -18.90 17.77 -0.73
N ILE A 425 -17.78 17.67 -0.01
CA ILE A 425 -17.70 16.90 1.24
C ILE A 425 -18.45 17.61 2.36
N SER A 426 -18.22 18.91 2.56
CA SER A 426 -18.79 19.70 3.67
C SER A 426 -20.28 20.02 3.49
N ASP A 427 -20.70 20.38 2.28
CA ASP A 427 -22.04 20.94 2.06
C ASP A 427 -23.01 19.88 1.56
N THR A 428 -22.51 18.92 0.79
CA THR A 428 -23.33 17.83 0.25
C THR A 428 -23.24 16.58 1.12
N MET A 429 -22.07 15.95 1.23
CA MET A 429 -21.96 14.65 1.91
C MET A 429 -22.26 14.73 3.41
N LEU A 430 -21.74 15.74 4.11
CA LEU A 430 -22.05 15.93 5.53
C LEU A 430 -23.53 16.24 5.78
N SER A 431 -24.16 17.03 4.90
CA SER A 431 -25.61 17.29 4.95
C SER A 431 -26.44 16.02 4.71
N LEU A 432 -26.02 15.16 3.79
CA LEU A 432 -26.65 13.86 3.56
C LEU A 432 -26.55 12.95 4.80
N ALA A 433 -25.38 12.88 5.44
CA ALA A 433 -25.19 12.16 6.69
C ALA A 433 -26.12 12.69 7.80
N GLN A 434 -26.21 14.02 7.93
CA GLN A 434 -27.05 14.67 8.93
C GLN A 434 -28.53 14.37 8.70
N ARG A 435 -28.99 14.36 7.43
CA ARG A 435 -30.36 14.01 7.05
C ARG A 435 -30.70 12.55 7.35
N LEU A 436 -29.78 11.61 7.17
CA LEU A 436 -29.96 10.21 7.56
C LEU A 436 -30.18 10.11 9.08
N ASN A 437 -29.28 10.73 9.86
CA ASN A 437 -29.35 10.73 11.31
C ASN A 437 -30.65 11.37 11.85
N GLN A 438 -30.99 12.57 11.38
CA GLN A 438 -32.21 13.28 11.80
C GLN A 438 -33.49 12.59 11.35
N GLY A 439 -33.45 11.91 10.19
CA GLY A 439 -34.57 11.13 9.69
C GLY A 439 -34.76 9.80 10.40
N GLY A 440 -33.76 9.31 11.15
CA GLY A 440 -33.78 7.97 11.73
C GLY A 440 -33.80 6.85 10.68
N VAL A 441 -33.29 7.14 9.48
CA VAL A 441 -33.30 6.23 8.33
C VAL A 441 -31.89 5.78 8.01
N ALA A 442 -31.75 4.53 7.56
CA ALA A 442 -30.46 3.95 7.19
C ALA A 442 -30.52 3.41 5.76
N PHE A 443 -29.38 3.44 5.06
CA PHE A 443 -29.24 2.68 3.83
C PHE A 443 -29.38 1.19 4.12
N SER A 444 -29.88 0.43 3.14
CA SER A 444 -29.76 -1.03 3.20
C SER A 444 -28.28 -1.45 3.34
N ASP A 445 -28.02 -2.55 4.03
CA ASP A 445 -26.64 -3.06 4.26
C ASP A 445 -25.83 -3.12 2.96
N LYS A 446 -26.45 -3.66 1.90
CA LYS A 446 -25.86 -3.74 0.57
C LYS A 446 -25.60 -2.37 -0.04
N GLY A 447 -26.53 -1.42 0.12
CA GLY A 447 -26.35 -0.06 -0.37
C GLY A 447 -25.21 0.68 0.34
N LEU A 448 -25.07 0.49 1.66
CA LEU A 448 -23.98 1.05 2.43
C LEU A 448 -22.63 0.40 2.08
N GLU A 449 -22.58 -0.93 1.88
CA GLU A 449 -21.37 -1.64 1.41
C GLU A 449 -20.92 -1.09 0.05
N GLU A 450 -21.85 -0.89 -0.88
CA GLU A 450 -21.58 -0.31 -2.21
C GLU A 450 -21.06 1.14 -2.13
N ILE A 451 -21.63 1.98 -1.27
CA ILE A 451 -21.16 3.36 -1.05
C ILE A 451 -19.74 3.35 -0.45
N ARG A 452 -19.48 2.51 0.55
CA ARG A 452 -18.16 2.37 1.19
C ARG A 452 -17.10 1.89 0.18
N ASP A 453 -17.44 0.91 -0.65
CA ASP A 453 -16.58 0.43 -1.74
C ASP A 453 -16.24 1.52 -2.74
N PHE A 454 -17.23 2.35 -3.07
CA PHE A 454 -17.03 3.45 -4.00
C PHE A 454 -16.19 4.56 -3.38
N HIS A 455 -16.46 4.92 -2.13
CA HIS A 455 -15.68 5.88 -1.34
C HIS A 455 -14.21 5.48 -1.21
N ASP A 456 -13.90 4.22 -0.88
CA ASP A 456 -12.53 3.72 -0.79
C ASP A 456 -11.75 3.92 -2.11
N ARG A 457 -12.44 3.74 -3.24
CA ARG A 457 -11.85 3.99 -4.56
C ARG A 457 -11.57 5.47 -4.78
N VAL A 458 -12.53 6.34 -4.46
CA VAL A 458 -12.36 7.80 -4.56
C VAL A 458 -11.24 8.30 -3.65
N LEU A 459 -11.18 7.81 -2.40
CA LEU A 459 -10.13 8.12 -1.44
C LEU A 459 -8.75 7.69 -1.95
N SER A 460 -8.65 6.48 -2.51
CA SER A 460 -7.39 6.00 -3.12
C SER A 460 -6.95 6.86 -4.31
N ASN A 461 -7.90 7.37 -5.09
CA ASN A 461 -7.60 8.26 -6.21
C ASN A 461 -7.18 9.66 -5.73
N ALA A 462 -7.81 10.18 -4.68
CA ALA A 462 -7.41 11.43 -4.03
C ALA A 462 -5.96 11.34 -3.52
N GLN A 463 -5.61 10.27 -2.80
CA GLN A 463 -4.24 10.02 -2.34
C GLN A 463 -3.25 9.88 -3.52
N GLY A 464 -3.66 9.23 -4.60
CA GLY A 464 -2.89 9.15 -5.85
C GLY A 464 -2.62 10.52 -6.47
N ALA A 465 -3.61 11.42 -6.44
CA ALA A 465 -3.49 12.80 -6.93
C ALA A 465 -2.53 13.64 -6.07
N LEU A 466 -2.57 13.49 -4.74
CA LEU A 466 -1.62 14.18 -3.85
C LEU A 466 -0.19 13.72 -4.07
N ASN A 467 0.03 12.41 -4.22
CA ASN A 467 1.35 11.89 -4.57
C ASN A 467 1.82 12.37 -5.96
N LEU A 468 0.88 12.60 -6.88
CA LEU A 468 1.20 13.16 -8.19
C LEU A 468 1.72 14.60 -8.09
N LEU A 469 1.17 15.44 -7.21
CA LEU A 469 1.65 16.81 -6.97
C LEU A 469 3.12 16.86 -6.52
N VAL A 470 3.59 15.81 -5.84
CA VAL A 470 4.98 15.72 -5.36
C VAL A 470 5.91 15.11 -6.41
N THR A 471 5.43 14.11 -7.14
CA THR A 471 6.29 13.28 -8.02
C THR A 471 6.28 13.70 -9.48
N SER A 472 5.25 14.42 -9.93
CA SER A 472 5.00 14.80 -11.33
C SER A 472 5.12 13.64 -12.32
N SER A 473 4.79 12.41 -11.88
CA SER A 473 4.96 11.20 -12.69
C SER A 473 3.91 11.08 -13.80
N PRO A 474 4.29 11.06 -15.10
CA PRO A 474 3.33 10.92 -16.20
C PRO A 474 2.55 9.61 -16.16
N ASP A 475 3.18 8.52 -15.72
CA ASP A 475 2.52 7.23 -15.57
C ASP A 475 1.44 7.25 -14.49
N ALA A 476 1.70 7.94 -13.37
CA ALA A 476 0.72 8.12 -12.31
C ALA A 476 -0.42 9.05 -12.76
N ALA A 477 -0.11 10.11 -13.51
CA ALA A 477 -1.11 10.99 -14.10
C ALA A 477 -2.04 10.23 -15.05
N ARG A 478 -1.48 9.39 -15.94
CA ARG A 478 -2.24 8.57 -16.88
C ARG A 478 -3.15 7.58 -16.15
N ALA A 479 -2.61 6.90 -15.13
CA ALA A 479 -3.39 5.99 -14.31
C ALA A 479 -4.56 6.69 -13.60
N LEU A 480 -4.36 7.92 -13.11
CA LEU A 480 -5.42 8.69 -12.44
C LEU A 480 -6.53 9.12 -13.41
N VAL A 481 -6.19 9.49 -14.65
CA VAL A 481 -7.20 9.80 -15.68
C VAL A 481 -7.95 8.54 -16.12
N GLU A 482 -7.29 7.39 -16.26
CA GLU A 482 -7.96 6.10 -16.51
C GLU A 482 -8.94 5.72 -15.37
N GLU A 483 -8.57 6.03 -14.12
CA GLU A 483 -9.45 5.82 -12.97
C GLU A 483 -10.71 6.70 -13.02
N LYS A 484 -10.64 7.90 -13.60
CA LYS A 484 -11.82 8.78 -13.79
C LYS A 484 -12.91 8.09 -14.63
N ASP A 485 -12.52 7.46 -15.74
CA ASP A 485 -13.46 6.74 -16.60
C ASP A 485 -13.99 5.49 -15.89
N THR A 486 -13.14 4.79 -15.14
CA THR A 486 -13.58 3.61 -14.41
C THR A 486 -14.53 3.96 -13.26
N VAL A 487 -14.31 5.07 -12.56
CA VAL A 487 -15.22 5.60 -11.52
C VAL A 487 -16.59 5.93 -12.11
N ARG A 488 -16.64 6.50 -13.32
CA ARG A 488 -17.91 6.74 -14.04
C ARG A 488 -18.65 5.43 -14.32
N ASP A 489 -17.95 4.40 -14.79
CA ASP A 489 -18.57 3.13 -15.13
C ASP A 489 -19.06 2.38 -13.88
N VAL A 490 -18.31 2.46 -12.77
CA VAL A 490 -18.74 1.95 -11.46
C VAL A 490 -20.00 2.67 -10.97
N GLU A 491 -20.02 3.99 -10.99
CA GLU A 491 -21.18 4.78 -10.54
C GLU A 491 -22.45 4.42 -11.33
N GLN A 492 -22.35 4.26 -12.65
CA GLN A 492 -23.46 3.78 -13.46
C GLN A 492 -23.90 2.36 -13.09
N GLY A 493 -22.96 1.47 -12.78
CA GLY A 493 -23.25 0.12 -12.30
C GLY A 493 -24.02 0.13 -10.97
N LEU A 494 -23.58 0.97 -10.03
CA LEU A 494 -24.23 1.14 -8.73
C LEU A 494 -25.63 1.74 -8.85
N GLN A 495 -25.83 2.72 -9.74
CA GLN A 495 -27.17 3.25 -10.04
C GLN A 495 -28.12 2.17 -10.57
N ARG A 496 -27.66 1.30 -11.48
CA ARG A 496 -28.47 0.18 -11.97
C ARG A 496 -28.79 -0.84 -10.86
N ALA A 497 -27.81 -1.15 -10.01
CA ALA A 497 -28.01 -2.02 -8.86
C ALA A 497 -29.05 -1.45 -7.88
N HIS A 498 -29.01 -0.14 -7.65
CA HIS A 498 -30.00 0.56 -6.84
C HIS A 498 -31.40 0.51 -7.44
N LEU A 499 -31.55 0.78 -8.75
CA LEU A 499 -32.84 0.65 -9.43
C LEU A 499 -33.42 -0.77 -9.34
N ALA A 500 -32.57 -1.80 -9.44
CA ALA A 500 -33.00 -3.18 -9.27
C ALA A 500 -33.51 -3.47 -7.85
N ARG A 501 -32.92 -2.87 -6.81
CA ARG A 501 -33.42 -2.96 -5.43
C ARG A 501 -34.77 -2.27 -5.25
N LEU A 502 -34.97 -1.11 -5.88
CA LEU A 502 -36.27 -0.42 -5.86
C LEU A 502 -37.37 -1.26 -6.51
N GLN A 503 -37.07 -1.94 -7.62
CA GLN A 503 -38.02 -2.85 -8.29
C GLN A 503 -38.40 -4.06 -7.43
N GLN A 504 -37.53 -4.46 -6.49
CA GLN A 504 -37.79 -5.56 -5.55
C GLN A 504 -38.59 -5.14 -4.31
N GLY A 505 -38.94 -3.85 -4.17
CA GLY A 505 -39.77 -3.36 -3.07
C GLY A 505 -39.05 -3.24 -1.72
N LEU A 506 -37.71 -3.18 -1.70
CA LEU A 506 -36.93 -2.98 -0.48
C LEU A 506 -37.20 -1.60 0.12
N SER A 507 -37.91 -1.55 1.25
CA SER A 507 -38.36 -0.34 1.97
C SER A 507 -37.24 0.65 2.21
N GLU A 508 -36.12 0.18 2.75
CA GLU A 508 -34.94 0.96 3.12
C GLU A 508 -34.33 1.62 1.89
N SER A 509 -34.37 0.94 0.73
CA SER A 509 -33.85 1.48 -0.53
C SER A 509 -34.77 2.54 -1.13
N ILE A 510 -36.10 2.41 -0.93
CA ILE A 510 -37.09 3.38 -1.40
C ILE A 510 -36.99 4.67 -0.57
N GLU A 511 -36.95 4.52 0.75
CA GLU A 511 -36.91 5.63 1.70
C GLU A 511 -35.65 6.49 1.56
N THR A 512 -34.51 5.86 1.28
CA THR A 512 -33.21 6.54 1.16
C THR A 512 -32.76 6.78 -0.29
N SER A 513 -33.63 6.53 -1.28
CA SER A 513 -33.24 6.49 -2.71
C SER A 513 -32.52 7.75 -3.20
N ASN A 514 -33.06 8.93 -2.87
CA ASN A 514 -32.46 10.21 -3.27
C ASN A 514 -31.09 10.41 -2.60
N LEU A 515 -30.99 10.10 -1.29
CA LEU A 515 -29.76 10.22 -0.52
C LEU A 515 -28.65 9.31 -1.10
N HIS A 516 -29.02 8.10 -1.53
CA HIS A 516 -28.10 7.15 -2.14
C HIS A 516 -27.54 7.68 -3.46
N GLN A 517 -28.41 8.15 -4.36
CA GLN A 517 -27.98 8.68 -5.66
C GLN A 517 -27.16 9.97 -5.53
N GLU A 518 -27.56 10.88 -4.63
CA GLU A 518 -26.81 12.10 -4.34
C GLU A 518 -25.41 11.78 -3.82
N THR A 519 -25.28 10.77 -2.96
CA THR A 519 -23.98 10.31 -2.44
C THR A 519 -23.06 9.79 -3.57
N LEU A 520 -23.58 8.96 -4.48
CA LEU A 520 -22.80 8.45 -5.61
C LEU A 520 -22.33 9.60 -6.53
N ARG A 521 -23.18 10.60 -6.76
CA ARG A 521 -22.80 11.78 -7.55
C ARG A 521 -21.75 12.62 -6.84
N ALA A 522 -21.91 12.87 -5.54
CA ALA A 522 -20.95 13.60 -4.73
C ALA A 522 -19.56 12.94 -4.75
N LEU A 523 -19.47 11.63 -4.49
CA LEU A 523 -18.22 10.87 -4.56
C LEU A 523 -17.55 10.95 -5.95
N LYS A 524 -18.35 10.86 -7.02
CA LYS A 524 -17.84 11.02 -8.40
C LYS A 524 -17.34 12.45 -8.68
N GLN A 525 -17.97 13.47 -8.13
CA GLN A 525 -17.52 14.87 -8.24
C GLN A 525 -16.20 15.07 -7.50
N VAL A 526 -16.09 14.60 -6.25
CA VAL A 526 -14.83 14.63 -5.48
C VAL A 526 -13.71 13.93 -6.26
N ASN A 527 -13.97 12.74 -6.79
CA ASN A 527 -12.99 12.03 -7.63
C ASN A 527 -12.59 12.87 -8.85
N SER A 528 -13.57 13.46 -9.54
CA SER A 528 -13.32 14.25 -10.73
C SER A 528 -12.42 15.45 -10.41
N ALA A 529 -12.69 16.17 -9.33
CA ALA A 529 -11.85 17.26 -8.84
C ALA A 529 -10.39 16.81 -8.61
N PHE A 530 -10.16 15.72 -7.87
CA PHE A 530 -8.80 15.20 -7.67
C PHE A 530 -8.13 14.72 -8.95
N THR A 531 -8.87 14.11 -9.88
CA THR A 531 -8.30 13.66 -11.17
C THR A 531 -7.90 14.83 -12.08
N MET A 532 -8.48 16.02 -11.91
CA MET A 532 -8.11 17.20 -12.71
C MET A 532 -6.66 17.63 -12.48
N LEU A 533 -6.07 17.31 -11.32
CA LEU A 533 -4.66 17.61 -11.03
C LEU A 533 -3.68 16.86 -11.96
N ALA A 534 -4.11 15.78 -12.63
CA ALA A 534 -3.27 15.05 -13.58
C ALA A 534 -3.22 15.65 -14.99
N TYR A 535 -4.18 16.50 -15.35
CA TYR A 535 -4.32 16.97 -16.73
C TYR A 535 -3.17 17.87 -17.21
N PRO A 536 -2.66 18.82 -16.41
CA PRO A 536 -1.50 19.63 -16.82
C PRO A 536 -0.29 18.78 -17.20
N ILE A 537 0.03 17.77 -16.38
CA ILE A 537 1.16 16.85 -16.61
C ILE A 537 0.98 16.08 -17.93
N LEU A 538 -0.22 15.58 -18.21
CA LEU A 538 -0.48 14.84 -19.45
C LEU A 538 -0.54 15.72 -20.69
N SER A 539 -0.88 17.00 -20.52
CA SER A 539 -0.84 17.98 -21.60
C SER A 539 0.60 18.24 -22.04
N GLU A 540 1.52 18.40 -21.08
CA GLU A 540 2.95 18.57 -21.34
C GLU A 540 3.58 17.35 -22.04
N THR A 541 3.15 16.13 -21.69
CA THR A 541 3.68 14.89 -22.29
C THR A 541 3.00 14.50 -23.61
N GLY A 542 2.00 15.27 -24.08
CA GLY A 542 1.27 14.98 -25.31
C GLY A 542 0.37 13.73 -25.25
N ASP A 543 0.02 13.29 -24.04
CA ASP A 543 -0.78 12.09 -23.79
C ASP A 543 -2.29 12.32 -23.89
N LEU A 544 -2.73 13.58 -23.98
CA LEU A 544 -4.14 13.94 -24.10
C LEU A 544 -4.58 14.04 -25.57
N LEU A 545 -5.76 13.48 -25.86
CA LEU A 545 -6.44 13.73 -27.12
C LEU A 545 -6.94 15.18 -27.14
N ALA A 546 -6.76 15.88 -28.27
CA ALA A 546 -7.29 17.23 -28.49
C ALA A 546 -8.83 17.31 -28.39
N SER A 547 -9.54 16.19 -28.56
CA SER A 547 -10.98 16.08 -28.34
C SER A 547 -11.39 14.66 -27.95
N ARG A 548 -12.44 14.55 -27.11
CA ARG A 548 -13.11 13.27 -26.78
C ARG A 548 -14.08 12.80 -27.87
N LEU A 549 -14.35 13.62 -28.88
CA LEU A 549 -15.25 13.27 -29.97
C LEU A 549 -14.52 12.35 -30.96
N SER A 550 -15.11 11.19 -31.28
CA SER A 550 -14.67 10.43 -32.46
C SER A 550 -14.99 11.26 -33.69
N ARG A 551 -14.06 11.35 -34.66
CA ARG A 551 -14.37 11.93 -35.98
C ARG A 551 -15.64 11.25 -36.52
N PRO A 552 -16.61 12.01 -37.06
CA PRO A 552 -17.81 11.41 -37.62
C PRO A 552 -17.40 10.33 -38.62
N LYS A 553 -18.04 9.15 -38.53
CA LYS A 553 -17.83 8.10 -39.53
C LYS A 553 -18.25 8.66 -40.89
N PRO A 554 -17.43 8.49 -41.95
CA PRO A 554 -17.73 9.00 -43.28
C PRO A 554 -19.01 8.39 -43.85
#